data_AF-A0A448YSK4-F1
#
_entry.id   AF-A0A448YSK4-F1
#
_cell.length_a   1.000
_cell.length_b   1.000
_cell.length_c   1.000
_cell.angle_alpha   90.00
_cell.angle_beta   90.00
_cell.angle_gamma   90.00
#
_symmetry.space_group_name_H-M   'P 1'
#
loop_
_entity.id
_entity.type
_entity.pdbx_description
1 polymer ?
#
loop_
_entity_poly.entity_id
_entity_poly.type
_entity_poly.pdbx_seq_one_letter_code
_entity_poly.pdbx_strand_id
1 'polypeptide(L)'
;MLDVDASVVCPVDTHIRFIVTSADVIHDFCIPSLGIKIDAAPGRLNQTSALIQREGVYYGQCSELCGVMHSAMPIKIEAVPLADFLT
;
A
#
# COMPACT_ATOMS: atom_id res chain seq x y z
N MET A 1 13.39 4.65 -8.64
CA MET A 1 13.37 5.02 -7.21
C MET A 1 12.05 4.65 -6.53
N LEU A 2 10.91 4.64 -7.23
CA LEU A 2 9.61 4.19 -6.69
C LEU A 2 9.31 2.70 -6.92
N ASP A 3 10.09 2.03 -7.76
CA ASP A 3 9.88 0.62 -8.07
C ASP A 3 10.38 -0.27 -6.93
N VAL A 4 9.77 -1.44 -6.82
CA VAL A 4 10.06 -2.48 -5.82
C VAL A 4 10.19 -3.82 -6.53
N ASP A 5 10.86 -4.76 -5.87
CA ASP A 5 11.01 -6.14 -6.35
C ASP A 5 9.68 -6.91 -6.36
N ALA A 6 8.79 -6.66 -5.40
CA ALA A 6 7.47 -7.28 -5.31
C ALA A 6 6.35 -6.24 -5.14
N SER A 7 5.34 -6.32 -6.00
CA SER A 7 4.13 -5.51 -5.94
C SER A 7 3.06 -6.14 -5.04
N VAL A 8 2.22 -5.30 -4.45
CA VAL A 8 0.94 -5.73 -3.87
C VAL A 8 -0.07 -5.82 -5.00
N VAL A 9 -0.38 -7.03 -5.44
CA VAL A 9 -1.37 -7.26 -6.51
C VAL A 9 -2.78 -7.20 -5.91
N CYS A 10 -3.69 -6.47 -6.56
CA CYS A 10 -5.05 -6.25 -6.11
C CYS A 10 -6.04 -6.35 -7.28
N PRO A 11 -7.24 -6.94 -7.10
CA PRO A 11 -8.25 -6.94 -8.15
C PRO A 11 -8.92 -5.57 -8.29
N VAL A 12 -9.19 -5.14 -9.52
CA VAL A 12 -10.06 -3.98 -9.80
C VAL A 12 -11.52 -4.27 -9.44
N ASP A 13 -12.31 -3.21 -9.28
CA ASP A 13 -13.76 -3.22 -9.02
C ASP A 13 -14.19 -4.09 -7.83
N THR A 14 -13.27 -4.28 -6.88
CA THR A 14 -13.47 -5.08 -5.68
C THR A 14 -13.21 -4.22 -4.45
N HIS A 15 -14.08 -4.32 -3.45
CA HIS A 15 -13.85 -3.67 -2.16
C HIS A 15 -12.71 -4.38 -1.41
N ILE A 16 -11.58 -3.69 -1.29
CA ILE A 16 -10.38 -4.20 -0.62
C ILE A 16 -10.27 -3.52 0.75
N ARG A 17 -9.97 -4.30 1.79
CA ARG A 17 -9.61 -3.79 3.11
C ARG A 17 -8.13 -4.03 3.36
N PHE A 18 -7.37 -2.95 3.45
CA PHE A 18 -5.99 -3.00 3.93
C PHE A 18 -5.99 -2.95 5.45
N ILE A 19 -5.26 -3.88 6.08
CA ILE A 19 -4.96 -3.85 7.52
C ILE A 19 -3.46 -3.61 7.64
N VAL A 20 -3.10 -2.50 8.27
CA VAL A 20 -1.73 -1.98 8.31
C VAL A 20 -1.27 -1.89 9.76
N THR A 21 -0.05 -2.37 10.02
CA THR A 21 0.64 -2.28 11.31
C THR A 21 2.14 -2.27 11.06
N SER A 22 2.93 -2.04 12.11
CA SER A 22 4.40 -2.10 12.04
C SER A 22 4.96 -3.12 13.04
N ALA A 23 6.12 -3.65 12.72
CA ALA A 23 6.87 -4.58 13.58
C ALA A 23 7.93 -3.87 14.44
N ASP A 24 8.27 -2.60 14.18
CA ASP A 24 9.35 -1.88 14.83
C ASP A 24 8.96 -0.47 15.32
N VAL A 25 9.07 0.55 14.46
CA VAL A 25 8.72 1.96 14.71
C VAL A 25 7.49 2.35 13.92
N ILE A 26 7.03 3.60 14.03
CA ILE A 26 5.90 4.06 13.23
C ILE A 26 6.36 4.27 11.78
N HIS A 27 5.58 3.73 10.84
CA HIS A 27 5.64 4.07 9.41
C HIS A 27 4.25 4.55 8.98
N ASP A 28 4.08 4.88 7.70
CA ASP A 28 2.76 5.22 7.16
C ASP A 28 2.60 4.65 5.74
N PHE A 29 1.52 3.91 5.52
CA PHE A 29 1.19 3.30 4.23
C PHE A 29 0.38 4.29 3.40
N CYS A 30 1.03 4.91 2.41
CA CYS A 30 0.45 5.99 1.61
C CYS A 30 0.47 5.65 0.11
N ILE A 31 -0.70 5.76 -0.53
CA ILE A 31 -0.88 5.67 -1.99
C ILE A 31 -1.72 6.89 -2.43
N PRO A 32 -1.08 8.00 -2.84
CA PRO A 32 -1.77 9.27 -3.08
C PRO A 32 -2.90 9.19 -4.09
N SER A 33 -2.68 8.46 -5.20
CA SER A 33 -3.67 8.27 -6.26
C SER A 33 -4.90 7.47 -5.85
N LEU A 34 -4.81 6.68 -4.78
CA LEU A 34 -5.93 5.94 -4.20
C LEU A 34 -6.51 6.65 -2.96
N GLY A 35 -5.98 7.81 -2.58
CA GLY A 35 -6.42 8.54 -1.37
C GLY A 35 -6.12 7.79 -0.07
N ILE A 36 -5.16 6.86 -0.08
CA ILE A 36 -4.78 6.08 1.09
C ILE A 36 -3.63 6.78 1.79
N LYS A 37 -3.79 7.04 3.09
CA LYS A 37 -2.72 7.43 4.01
C LYS A 37 -3.11 6.91 5.40
N ILE A 38 -2.33 5.98 5.94
CA ILE A 38 -2.65 5.35 7.23
C ILE A 38 -1.38 4.90 7.97
N ASP A 39 -1.28 5.33 9.23
CA ASP A 39 -0.16 4.97 10.08
C ASP A 39 -0.07 3.46 10.29
N ALA A 40 1.13 2.93 10.11
CA ALA A 40 1.55 1.62 10.53
C ALA A 40 2.17 1.72 11.94
N ALA A 41 1.35 1.56 12.97
CA ALA A 41 1.78 1.69 14.37
C ALA A 41 2.00 0.31 15.03
N PRO A 42 3.13 0.07 15.72
CA PRO A 42 3.37 -1.18 16.42
C PRO A 42 2.30 -1.48 17.47
N GLY A 43 1.80 -2.72 17.48
CA GLY A 43 0.76 -3.17 18.42
C GLY A 43 -0.66 -2.66 18.10
N ARG A 44 -0.87 -1.97 16.97
CA ARG A 44 -2.18 -1.51 16.53
C ARG A 44 -2.46 -1.94 15.09
N LEU A 45 -3.61 -2.58 14.87
CA LEU A 45 -4.12 -2.92 13.54
C LEU A 45 -5.01 -1.79 13.03
N ASN A 46 -4.46 -0.92 12.20
CA ASN A 46 -5.22 0.12 11.52
C ASN A 46 -5.83 -0.43 10.23
N GLN A 47 -7.00 0.05 9.82
CA GLN A 47 -7.68 -0.43 8.62
C GLN A 47 -8.14 0.73 7.74
N THR A 48 -8.06 0.52 6.42
CA THR A 48 -8.66 1.41 5.42
C THR A 48 -9.27 0.58 4.29
N SER A 49 -10.30 1.12 3.67
CA SER A 49 -10.97 0.49 2.53
C SER A 49 -10.57 1.20 1.24
N ALA A 50 -10.35 0.45 0.19
CA ALA A 50 -10.08 0.96 -1.15
C ALA A 50 -11.00 0.31 -2.17
N LEU A 51 -11.36 1.09 -3.19
CA LEU A 51 -12.02 0.59 -4.40
C LEU A 51 -11.19 1.09 -5.60
N ILE A 52 -10.45 0.18 -6.23
CA ILE A 52 -9.61 0.52 -7.38
C ILE A 52 -10.42 0.29 -8.65
N GLN A 53 -10.76 1.36 -9.36
CA GLN A 53 -11.69 1.32 -10.50
C GLN A 53 -10.99 1.26 -11.86
N ARG A 54 -9.66 1.19 -11.88
CA ARG A 54 -8.89 1.18 -13.11
C ARG A 54 -7.67 0.28 -12.94
N GLU A 55 -7.38 -0.53 -13.96
CA GLU A 55 -6.16 -1.32 -14.01
C GLU A 55 -4.92 -0.42 -14.14
N GLY A 56 -3.81 -0.88 -13.57
CA GLY A 56 -2.53 -0.18 -13.69
C GLY A 56 -1.68 -0.28 -12.44
N VAL A 57 -0.63 0.55 -12.41
CA VAL A 57 0.34 0.58 -11.32
C VAL A 57 0.20 1.87 -10.53
N TYR A 58 0.09 1.75 -9.21
CA TYR A 58 -0.05 2.84 -8.28
C TYR A 58 1.14 2.84 -7.32
N TYR A 59 1.82 3.99 -7.22
CA TYR A 59 3.00 4.13 -6.41
C TYR A 59 2.73 4.95 -5.14
N GLY A 60 3.48 4.63 -4.11
CA GLY A 60 3.46 5.24 -2.80
C GLY A 60 4.83 5.28 -2.16
N GLN A 61 4.93 6.00 -1.06
CA GLN A 61 6.12 6.02 -0.21
C GLN A 61 5.70 6.08 1.26
N CYS A 62 6.58 5.59 2.14
CA CYS A 62 6.42 5.82 3.57
C CYS A 62 6.28 7.33 3.83
N SER A 63 5.25 7.72 4.58
CA SER A 63 4.97 9.13 4.86
C SER A 63 4.95 9.47 6.36
N GLU A 64 5.71 8.71 7.15
CA GLU A 64 6.04 8.99 8.55
C GLU A 64 7.53 8.71 8.79
N LEU A 65 8.25 9.63 9.46
CA LEU A 65 9.70 9.55 9.59
C LEU A 65 10.11 8.33 10.43
N CYS A 66 10.72 7.34 9.78
CA CYS A 66 11.02 6.04 10.40
C CYS A 66 12.52 5.70 10.49
N GLY A 67 13.41 6.64 10.16
CA GLY A 67 14.87 6.48 10.31
C GLY A 67 15.66 6.83 9.06
N VAL A 68 16.92 6.38 8.99
CA VAL A 68 17.88 6.75 7.93
C VAL A 68 17.40 6.37 6.53
N MET A 69 16.76 5.20 6.40
CA MET A 69 16.28 4.68 5.11
C MET A 69 14.81 5.03 4.82
N HIS A 70 14.25 6.01 5.53
CA HIS A 70 12.84 6.41 5.40
C HIS A 70 12.42 6.73 3.96
N SER A 71 13.30 7.36 3.16
CA SER A 71 13.02 7.70 1.76
C SER A 71 13.15 6.52 0.78
N ALA A 72 13.66 5.38 1.24
CA ALA A 72 14.05 4.23 0.42
C ALA A 72 13.18 2.99 0.67
N MET A 73 11.93 3.18 1.08
CA MET A 73 10.92 2.13 1.25
C MET A 73 9.61 2.49 0.52
N PRO A 74 9.60 2.45 -0.82
CA PRO A 74 8.41 2.75 -1.61
C PRO A 74 7.38 1.61 -1.55
N ILE A 75 6.17 1.91 -2.05
CA ILE A 75 5.06 0.97 -2.14
C ILE A 75 4.58 0.94 -3.59
N LYS A 76 4.29 -0.25 -4.11
CA LYS A 76 3.73 -0.46 -5.45
C LYS A 76 2.52 -1.37 -5.36
N ILE A 77 1.38 -0.88 -5.85
CA ILE A 77 0.15 -1.66 -6.02
C ILE A 77 -0.09 -1.87 -7.50
N GLU A 78 -0.29 -3.13 -7.90
CA GLU A 78 -0.69 -3.50 -9.25
C GLU A 78 -2.16 -3.91 -9.24
N ALA A 79 -2.99 -3.11 -9.90
CA ALA A 79 -4.41 -3.39 -10.03
C ALA A 79 -4.67 -4.14 -11.33
N VAL A 80 -5.17 -5.37 -11.21
CA VAL A 80 -5.37 -6.31 -12.31
C VAL A 80 -6.83 -6.77 -12.38
N PRO A 81 -7.29 -7.33 -13.51
CA PRO A 81 -8.57 -8.02 -13.58
C PRO A 81 -8.70 -9.11 -12.50
N LEU A 82 -9.92 -9.34 -12.01
CA LEU A 82 -10.16 -10.38 -10.99
C LEU A 82 -9.69 -11.77 -11.42
N ALA A 83 -9.77 -12.10 -12.72
CA ALA A 83 -9.30 -13.36 -13.25
C ALA A 83 -7.78 -13.54 -13.02
N ASP A 84 -7.00 -12.51 -13.33
CA ASP A 84 -5.53 -12.52 -13.19
C ASP A 84 -5.09 -12.52 -11.72
N PHE A 85 -5.89 -11.93 -10.82
CA PHE A 85 -5.63 -11.97 -9.38
C PHE A 85 -5.80 -13.37 -8.76
N LEU A 86 -6.65 -14.23 -9.36
CA LEU A 86 -6.96 -15.56 -8.82
C LEU A 86 -6.01 -16.67 -9.33
N THR A 87 -5.18 -16.37 -10.32
CA THR A 87 -4.21 -17.30 -10.93
C THR A 87 -2.81 -17.08 -10.39
#